data_AF-A0AAD5G5K5-F1
#
_entry.id   AF-A0AAD5G5K5-F1
#
_cell.length_a   1.000
_cell.length_b   1.000
_cell.length_c   1.000
_cell.angle_alpha   90.00
_cell.angle_beta   90.00
_cell.angle_gamma   90.00
#
_symmetry.space_group_name_H-M   'P 1'
#
loop_
_entity.id
_entity.type
_entity.pdbx_description
1 polymer ?
#
loop_
_entity_poly.entity_id
_entity_poly.type
_entity_poly.pdbx_seq_one_letter_code
_entity_poly.pdbx_strand_id
1 'polypeptide(L)'
;MQNSLKLKYHLYRKPRSDIKFRSGLPEKMITTVISSYRTVPTEKLPAADEIEEFFASAEKELQKRFKDKYNYDTVNDTPLEGRFEWIELKQ
;
A
#
# COMPACT_ATOMS: atom_id res chain seq x y z
N MET A 1 -6.42 14.69 -39.53
CA MET A 1 -5.02 14.76 -39.06
C MET A 1 -4.96 14.22 -37.63
N GLN A 2 -5.03 12.90 -37.43
CA GLN A 2 -4.78 12.31 -36.11
C GLN A 2 -3.27 12.09 -35.95
N ASN A 3 -2.66 12.84 -35.03
CA ASN A 3 -1.29 12.64 -34.61
C ASN A 3 -1.21 11.37 -33.74
N SER A 4 -0.95 10.23 -34.38
CA SER A 4 -0.65 8.96 -33.72
C SER A 4 0.78 9.01 -33.17
N LEU A 5 0.96 9.48 -31.95
CA LEU A 5 2.19 9.26 -31.19
C LEU A 5 2.21 7.80 -30.72
N LYS A 6 2.81 6.91 -31.53
CA LYS A 6 3.19 5.55 -31.11
C LYS A 6 4.26 5.68 -30.02
N LEU A 7 3.84 5.68 -28.76
CA LEU A 7 4.72 5.48 -27.63
C LEU A 7 5.23 4.03 -27.66
N LYS A 8 6.43 3.85 -28.22
CA LYS A 8 7.18 2.58 -28.23
C LYS A 8 7.92 2.38 -26.91
N TYR A 9 7.23 2.18 -25.80
CA TYR A 9 7.84 1.70 -24.53
C TYR A 9 6.70 1.00 -23.74
N HIS A 10 6.75 -0.25 -23.27
CA HIS A 10 7.71 -0.83 -22.35
C HIS A 10 7.57 -2.38 -22.40
N LEU A 11 8.59 -3.11 -22.86
CA LEU A 11 8.59 -4.58 -22.94
C LEU A 11 8.70 -5.31 -21.58
N TYR A 12 8.46 -4.65 -20.45
CA TYR A 12 8.48 -5.28 -19.11
C TYR A 12 7.38 -4.79 -18.16
N ARG A 13 6.21 -4.37 -18.68
CA ARG A 13 5.02 -4.24 -17.82
C ARG A 13 4.11 -5.43 -18.08
N LYS A 14 4.31 -6.50 -17.34
CA LYS A 14 3.36 -7.62 -17.26
C LYS A 14 1.98 -7.04 -16.91
N PRO A 15 0.91 -7.31 -17.71
CA PRO A 15 -0.43 -6.88 -17.37
C PRO A 15 -0.90 -7.55 -16.08
N ARG A 16 -1.59 -6.80 -15.22
CA ARG A 16 -2.06 -7.22 -13.88
C ARG A 16 -2.95 -8.47 -13.90
N SER A 17 -3.49 -8.84 -15.08
CA SER A 17 -4.29 -10.03 -15.33
C SER A 17 -3.51 -11.35 -15.23
N ASP A 18 -2.18 -11.35 -15.35
CA ASP A 18 -1.36 -12.57 -15.27
C ASP A 18 -1.02 -13.00 -13.83
N ILE A 19 -1.49 -12.24 -12.83
CA ILE A 19 -1.40 -12.64 -11.42
C ILE A 19 -2.42 -13.78 -11.21
N LYS A 20 -1.97 -15.02 -11.43
CA LYS A 20 -2.72 -16.20 -11.02
C LYS A 20 -2.83 -16.18 -9.49
N PHE A 21 -3.96 -15.70 -8.98
CA PHE A 21 -4.38 -15.97 -7.62
C PHE A 21 -4.49 -17.50 -7.49
N ARG A 22 -3.55 -18.13 -6.78
CA ARG A 22 -3.60 -19.57 -6.48
C ARG A 22 -4.76 -19.79 -5.52
N SER A 23 -5.95 -20.02 -6.07
CA SER A 23 -7.10 -20.53 -5.33
C SER A 23 -6.77 -21.96 -4.87
N GLY A 24 -6.27 -22.09 -3.64
CA GLY A 24 -5.94 -23.37 -3.04
C GLY A 24 -4.85 -23.35 -1.97
N LEU A 25 -4.45 -22.18 -1.43
CA LEU A 25 -3.58 -22.19 -0.25
C LEU A 25 -4.39 -22.64 0.99
N PRO A 26 -3.91 -23.64 1.74
CA PRO A 26 -4.53 -23.98 3.03
C PRO A 26 -4.38 -22.80 3.99
N GLU A 27 -5.43 -22.52 4.76
CA GLU A 27 -5.60 -21.36 5.66
C GLU A 27 -4.44 -21.16 6.67
N LYS A 28 -3.59 -22.17 6.87
CA LYS A 28 -2.39 -22.08 7.72
C LYS A 28 -1.18 -21.39 7.08
N MET A 29 -1.23 -21.00 5.81
CA MET A 29 -0.09 -20.40 5.09
C MET A 29 -0.18 -18.88 4.93
N ILE A 30 -0.57 -18.16 5.98
CA ILE A 30 -0.41 -16.70 6.01
C ILE A 30 1.09 -16.31 6.13
N THR A 31 1.99 -17.28 6.36
CA THR A 31 3.42 -17.01 6.62
C THR A 31 4.35 -16.94 5.40
N THR A 32 3.90 -17.05 4.13
CA THR A 32 4.88 -17.38 3.06
C THR A 32 4.77 -16.63 1.74
N VAL A 33 4.19 -15.43 1.67
CA VAL A 33 4.27 -14.67 0.40
C VAL A 33 4.79 -13.27 0.61
N ILE A 34 6.07 -13.18 0.98
CA ILE A 34 6.89 -11.98 0.76
C ILE A 34 7.74 -12.25 -0.48
N SER A 35 7.23 -11.87 -1.65
CA SER A 35 7.88 -12.01 -2.96
C SER A 35 7.97 -13.44 -3.54
N SER A 36 7.88 -13.52 -4.87
CA SER A 36 7.67 -14.74 -5.65
C SER A 36 8.83 -15.76 -5.68
N TYR A 37 9.89 -15.63 -4.86
CA TYR A 37 11.01 -16.59 -4.87
C TYR A 37 11.81 -16.76 -3.56
N ARG A 38 11.33 -16.32 -2.38
CA ARG A 38 12.04 -16.59 -1.12
C ARG A 38 11.12 -17.08 -0.02
N THR A 39 11.30 -18.34 0.37
CA THR A 39 10.83 -18.85 1.65
C THR A 39 11.81 -18.39 2.72
N VAL A 40 11.40 -17.45 3.57
CA VAL A 40 12.13 -17.11 4.80
C VAL A 40 11.75 -18.13 5.87
N PRO A 41 12.73 -18.84 6.47
CA PRO A 41 12.48 -19.67 7.65
C PRO A 41 11.82 -18.85 8.75
N THR A 42 10.84 -19.44 9.44
CA THR A 42 10.09 -18.78 10.54
C THR A 42 10.98 -18.30 11.66
N GLU A 43 12.11 -18.96 11.91
CA GLU A 43 13.13 -18.57 12.89
C GLU A 43 13.84 -17.23 12.57
N LYS A 44 13.76 -16.77 11.32
CA LYS A 44 14.40 -15.54 10.86
C LYS A 44 13.41 -14.38 10.73
N LEU A 45 12.13 -14.61 11.06
CA LEU A 45 11.15 -13.54 11.09
C LEU A 45 11.33 -12.76 12.40
N PRO A 46 11.40 -11.42 12.34
CA PRO A 46 11.36 -10.60 13.54
C PRO A 46 10.05 -10.83 14.30
N ALA A 47 10.06 -10.53 15.60
CA ALA A 47 8.86 -10.67 16.42
C ALA A 47 7.74 -9.75 15.90
N ALA A 48 6.48 -10.15 16.10
CA ALA A 48 5.33 -9.35 15.66
C ALA A 48 5.40 -7.93 16.23
N ASP A 49 5.78 -7.79 17.51
CA ASP A 49 5.90 -6.50 18.18
C ASP A 49 6.99 -5.61 17.56
N GLU A 50 8.13 -6.19 17.16
CA GLU A 50 9.21 -5.44 16.50
C GLU A 50 8.78 -4.93 15.12
N ILE A 51 8.03 -5.74 14.38
CA ILE A 51 7.48 -5.37 13.07
C ILE A 51 6.46 -4.24 13.24
N GLU A 52 5.57 -4.37 14.23
CA GLU A 52 4.55 -3.36 14.50
C GLU A 52 5.18 -2.03 14.92
N GLU A 53 6.19 -2.04 15.79
CA GLU A 53 6.91 -0.85 16.21
C GLU A 53 7.59 -0.15 15.03
N PHE A 54 8.21 -0.93 14.12
CA PHE A 54 8.83 -0.41 12.92
C PHE A 54 7.81 0.35 12.06
N PHE A 55 6.66 -0.26 11.75
CA PHE A 55 5.64 0.38 10.94
C PHE A 55 4.96 1.55 11.65
N ALA A 56 4.67 1.42 12.95
CA ALA A 56 4.05 2.49 13.73
C ALA A 56 4.90 3.78 13.76
N SER A 57 6.23 3.66 13.75
CA SER A 57 7.13 4.82 13.71
C SER A 57 6.97 5.61 12.39
N ALA A 58 7.01 4.90 11.26
CA ALA A 58 6.87 5.49 9.93
C ALA A 58 5.45 6.01 9.68
N GLU A 59 4.44 5.27 10.15
CA GLU A 59 3.04 5.65 10.02
C GLU A 59 2.75 6.96 10.73
N LYS A 60 3.24 7.14 11.97
CA LYS A 60 3.08 8.40 12.72
C LYS A 60 3.68 9.59 11.98
N GLU A 61 4.84 9.42 11.35
CA GLU A 61 5.46 10.49 10.57
C GLU A 61 4.63 10.83 9.33
N LEU A 62 4.14 9.82 8.61
CA LEU A 62 3.28 10.00 7.44
C LEU A 62 1.97 10.67 7.82
N GLN A 63 1.33 10.26 8.92
CA GLN A 63 0.11 10.87 9.45
C GLN A 63 0.34 12.35 9.74
N LYS A 64 1.44 12.72 10.42
CA LYS A 64 1.79 14.14 10.68
C LYS A 64 1.95 14.93 9.38
N ARG A 65 2.76 14.43 8.45
CA ARG A 65 3.00 15.08 7.15
C ARG A 65 1.72 15.25 6.35
N PHE A 66 0.81 14.26 6.40
CA PHE A 66 -0.47 14.32 5.73
C PHE A 66 -1.38 15.37 6.38
N LYS A 67 -1.51 15.32 7.71
CA LYS A 67 -2.28 16.25 8.51
C LYS A 67 -1.86 17.70 8.27
N ASP A 68 -0.56 17.98 8.28
CA ASP A 68 -0.01 19.32 8.06
C ASP A 68 -0.21 19.81 6.61
N LYS A 69 -0.12 18.90 5.63
CA LYS A 69 -0.26 19.27 4.22
C LYS A 69 -1.71 19.57 3.85
N TYR A 70 -2.63 18.75 4.35
CA TYR A 70 -4.00 18.66 3.88
C TYR A 70 -5.05 19.14 4.88
N ASN A 71 -4.67 19.43 6.13
CA ASN A 71 -5.59 19.75 7.23
C ASN A 71 -6.67 18.67 7.36
N TYR A 72 -6.25 17.41 7.34
CA TYR A 72 -7.14 16.27 7.47
C TYR A 72 -6.51 15.21 8.37
N ASP A 73 -7.29 14.70 9.31
CA ASP A 73 -6.88 13.65 10.22
C ASP A 73 -7.36 12.30 9.69
N THR A 74 -6.44 11.54 9.08
CA THR A 74 -6.75 10.22 8.50
C THR A 74 -7.07 9.15 9.54
N VAL A 75 -6.69 9.35 10.81
CA VAL A 75 -6.95 8.35 11.88
C VAL A 75 -8.37 8.50 12.39
N ASN A 76 -8.81 9.74 12.58
CA ASN A 76 -10.16 10.05 13.05
C ASN A 76 -11.15 10.23 11.90
N ASP A 77 -10.68 10.24 10.66
CA ASP A 77 -11.44 10.53 9.44
C ASP A 77 -12.14 11.89 9.51
N THR A 78 -11.48 12.87 10.14
CA THR A 78 -12.05 14.20 10.38
C THR A 78 -11.27 15.29 9.65
N PRO A 79 -11.98 16.20 8.96
CA PRO A 79 -11.34 17.37 8.42
C PRO A 79 -11.01 18.38 9.51
N LEU A 80 -9.88 19.06 9.33
CA LEU A 80 -9.40 20.09 10.22
C LEU A 80 -9.51 21.44 9.54
N GLU A 81 -9.62 22.48 10.35
CA GLU A 81 -9.61 23.84 9.84
C GLU A 81 -8.26 24.16 9.17
N GLY A 82 -8.32 24.77 7.98
CA GLY A 82 -7.12 25.16 7.25
C GLY A 82 -7.39 25.53 5.80
N ARG A 83 -6.38 25.31 4.94
CA ARG A 83 -6.39 25.69 3.52
C ARG A 83 -7.40 24.95 2.65
N PHE A 84 -7.85 23.77 3.10
CA PHE A 84 -8.72 22.90 2.31
C PHE A 84 -10.01 22.65 3.08
N GLU A 85 -11.13 22.84 2.40
CA GLU A 85 -12.45 22.43 2.89
C GLU A 85 -12.75 21.04 2.34
N TRP A 86 -12.92 20.07 3.24
CA TRP A 86 -13.24 18.71 2.89
C TRP A 86 -14.75 18.53 2.85
N ILE A 87 -15.25 17.89 1.79
CA ILE A 87 -16.66 17.61 1.59
C ILE A 87 -16.83 16.10 1.53
N GLU A 88 -17.67 15.55 2.39
CA GLU A 88 -18.02 14.13 2.36
C GLU A 88 -18.94 13.85 1.16
N LEU A 89 -18.53 12.90 0.31
CA LEU A 89 -19.32 12.48 -0.84
C LEU A 89 -20.17 11.27 -0.43
N LYS A 90 -21.50 11.43 -0.49
CA LYS A 90 -22.42 10.31 -0.36
C LYS A 90 -22.38 9.47 -1.63
N GLN A 91 -22.03 8.20 -1.50
CA GLN A 91 -22.12 7.20 -2.57
C GLN A 91 -23.55 6.64 -2.70
#